data_AF-A0AAU0F526-F1
#
_entry.id   AF-A0AAU0F526-F1
#
_cell.length_a   1.000
_cell.length_b   1.000
_cell.length_c   1.000
_cell.angle_alpha   90.00
_cell.angle_beta   90.00
_cell.angle_gamma   90.00
#
_symmetry.space_group_name_H-M   'P 1'
#
loop_
_entity.id
_entity.type
_entity.pdbx_description
1 polymer ?
#
loop_
_entity_poly.entity_id
_entity_poly.type
_entity_poly.pdbx_seq_one_letter_code
_entity_poly.pdbx_strand_id
1 'polypeptide(L)' 'MEKGAYEMSFSMIKRKFEVQKGSTITWTGEPMLAQLDMTAIYTTNAAPIDLLQNNSPQMN' A
#
# COMPACT_ATOMS: atom_id res chain seq x y z
N MET A 1 8.39 -15.07 -7.58
CA MET A 1 8.73 -13.71 -8.06
C MET A 1 9.55 -13.00 -6.99
N GLU A 2 10.72 -12.50 -7.34
CA GLU A 2 11.75 -12.06 -6.39
C GLU A 2 11.83 -10.53 -6.27
N LYS A 3 10.66 -9.91 -6.06
CA LYS A 3 10.34 -8.46 -5.92
C LYS A 3 10.01 -7.73 -7.22
N GLY A 4 8.90 -7.00 -7.19
CA GLY A 4 8.47 -6.01 -8.17
C GLY A 4 8.09 -4.72 -7.45
N ALA A 5 8.17 -3.57 -8.11
CA ALA A 5 7.81 -2.26 -7.55
C ALA A 5 6.94 -1.50 -8.56
N TYR A 6 5.91 -0.82 -8.07
CA TYR A 6 5.02 0.01 -8.88
C TYR A 6 4.96 1.42 -8.29
N GLU A 7 5.23 2.44 -9.11
CA GLU A 7 5.23 3.85 -8.70
C GLU A 7 3.88 4.48 -9.09
N MET A 8 3.07 4.86 -8.11
CA MET A 8 1.80 5.57 -8.31
C MET A 8 1.97 7.04 -7.93
N SER A 9 1.65 7.95 -8.85
CA SER A 9 1.61 9.39 -8.60
C SER A 9 0.16 9.86 -8.43
N PHE A 10 -0.21 10.24 -7.20
CA PHE A 10 -1.52 10.82 -6.89
C PHE A 10 -1.29 12.22 -6.29
N SER A 11 -1.40 13.28 -7.11
CA SER A 11 -0.99 14.67 -6.80
C SER A 11 0.49 14.82 -6.37
N MET A 12 0.88 15.93 -5.71
CA MET A 12 2.27 16.27 -5.34
C MET A 12 2.95 15.28 -4.37
N ILE A 13 2.28 14.21 -3.96
CA ILE A 13 2.79 13.25 -3.00
C ILE A 13 3.29 12.01 -3.74
N LYS A 14 4.61 11.90 -3.87
CA LYS A 14 5.28 10.68 -4.32
C LYS A 14 5.51 9.77 -3.12
N ARG A 15 4.81 8.64 -3.05
CA ARG A 15 5.04 7.60 -2.03
C ARG A 15 5.51 6.32 -2.69
N LYS A 16 6.58 5.74 -2.14
CA LYS A 16 7.09 4.43 -2.56
C LYS A 16 6.35 3.35 -1.79
N PHE A 17 5.65 2.48 -2.51
CA PHE A 17 5.00 1.31 -1.93
C PHE A 17 5.84 0.06 -2.19
N GLU A 18 5.98 -0.80 -1.19
CA GLU A 18 6.58 -2.11 -1.36
C GLU A 18 5.50 -3.13 -1.71
N VAL A 19 5.74 -3.95 -2.72
CA VAL A 19 4.82 -5.04 -3.08
C VAL A 19 5.04 -6.21 -2.13
N GLN A 20 3.97 -6.64 -1.46
CA GLN A 20 4.01 -7.79 -0.57
C GLN A 20 4.34 -9.07 -1.34
N LYS A 21 5.26 -9.87 -0.78
CA LYS A 21 5.58 -11.20 -1.30
C LYS A 21 4.32 -12.07 -1.31
N GLY A 22 4.08 -12.77 -2.42
CA GLY A 22 2.89 -13.59 -2.62
C GLY A 22 1.85 -12.96 -3.55
N SER A 23 2.04 -11.71 -3.97
CA SER A 23 1.25 -11.10 -5.05
C SER A 23 1.37 -11.93 -6.34
N THR A 24 0.27 -12.09 -7.09
CA THR A 24 0.21 -12.92 -8.30
C THR A 24 -0.49 -12.21 -9.46
N ILE A 25 -0.08 -12.58 -10.69
CA ILE A 25 -0.80 -12.24 -11.91
C ILE A 25 -1.20 -13.56 -12.56
N THR A 26 -2.50 -13.75 -12.78
CA THR A 26 -3.05 -14.92 -13.45
C THR A 26 -3.56 -14.53 -14.83
N TRP A 27 -3.01 -15.16 -15.86
CA TRP A 27 -3.45 -14.98 -17.24
C TRP A 27 -4.39 -16.12 -17.62
N THR A 28 -5.63 -15.80 -17.97
CA THR A 28 -6.65 -16.79 -18.34
C THR A 28 -6.64 -17.15 -19.83
N GLY A 29 -5.69 -16.61 -20.58
CA GLY A 29 -5.51 -16.82 -22.02
C GLY A 29 -5.55 -15.52 -22.82
N GLU A 30 -6.48 -14.61 -22.49
CA GLU A 30 -6.49 -13.26 -23.06
C GLU A 30 -5.64 -12.30 -22.22
N PRO A 31 -4.59 -11.68 -22.79
CA PRO A 31 -3.74 -10.75 -22.06
C PRO A 31 -4.48 -9.53 -21.48
N MET A 32 -5.58 -9.11 -22.11
CA MET A 32 -6.35 -7.97 -21.60
C MET A 32 -7.20 -8.32 -20.37
N LEU A 33 -7.38 -9.61 -20.06
CA LEU A 33 -8.22 -10.12 -18.97
C LEU A 33 -7.39 -10.72 -17.83
N ALA A 34 -6.12 -10.31 -17.70
CA ALA A 34 -5.29 -10.73 -16.60
C ALA A 34 -5.90 -10.36 -15.25
N GLN A 35 -5.90 -11.30 -14.32
CA GLN A 35 -6.35 -11.04 -12.95
C GLN A 35 -5.14 -10.76 -12.07
N LEU A 36 -5.11 -9.57 -11.47
CA LEU A 36 -4.04 -9.12 -10.59
C LEU A 36 -4.49 -9.19 -9.13
N ASP A 37 -3.76 -9.96 -8.32
CA ASP A 37 -3.85 -9.94 -6.87
C ASP A 37 -2.55 -9.34 -6.31
N MET A 38 -2.62 -8.11 -5.81
CA MET A 38 -1.47 -7.36 -5.31
C MET A 38 -1.81 -6.62 -4.03
N THR A 39 -0.95 -6.80 -3.01
CA THR A 39 -0.97 -5.97 -1.80
C THR A 39 0.25 -5.04 -1.80
N ALA A 40 0.01 -3.74 -1.65
CA ALA A 40 1.04 -2.71 -1.62
C ALA A 40 1.12 -2.07 -0.22
N ILE A 41 2.33 -2.01 0.36
CA ILE A 41 2.58 -1.57 1.74
C ILE A 41 3.32 -0.23 1.72
N TYR A 42 2.82 0.75 2.48
CA TYR A 42 3.52 2.00 2.79
C TYR A 42 3.70 2.13 4.30
N THR A 43 4.93 2.02 4.78
CA THR A 43 5.26 2.17 6.20
C THR A 43 5.53 3.64 6.52
N THR A 44 4.83 4.17 7.52
CA THR A 44 5.05 5.51 8.06
C THR A 44 5.40 5.43 9.54
N ASN A 45 6.42 6.16 9.96
CA ASN A 45 6.74 6.34 11.37
C ASN A 45 6.05 7.62 11.85
N ALA A 46 4.87 7.47 12.46
CA ALA A 46 4.21 8.59 13.13
C ALA A 46 4.79 8.76 14.54
N ALA A 47 4.92 10.00 15.01
CA ALA A 47 5.29 10.25 16.39
C ALA A 47 4.19 9.68 17.32
N PRO A 48 4.54 8.98 18.42
CA PRO A 48 3.54 8.40 19.32
C PRO A 48 2.56 9.44 19.89
N ILE A 49 3.02 10.69 20.06
CA ILE A 49 2.22 11.77 20.63
C ILE A 49 1.01 12.14 19.77
N ASP A 50 1.13 12.04 18.44
CA ASP A 50 0.05 12.31 17.49
C ASP A 50 -1.03 11.21 17.54
N LEU A 51 -0.66 9.96 17.87
CA LEU A 51 -1.60 8.85 18.05
C LEU A 51 -2.34 8.93 19.39
N LEU A 52 -1.67 9.42 20.44
CA LEU A 52 -2.25 9.62 21.77
C LEU A 52 -3.21 10.82 21.82
N GLN A 53 -2.89 11.91 21.12
CA GLN A 53 -3.80 13.05 20.98
C GLN A 53 -5.09 12.69 20.22
N ASN A 54 -4.99 11.83 19.19
CA ASN A 54 -6.16 11.39 18.42
C ASN A 54 -7.04 10.33 19.11
N ASN A 55 -6.58 9.71 20.21
CA ASN A 55 -7.34 8.70 20.95
C ASN A 55 -7.71 9.10 22.38
N SER A 56 -7.51 10.37 22.75
CA SER A 56 -7.99 10.86 24.04
C SER A 56 -9.52 11.05 23.96
N PRO A 57 -10.34 10.28 24.72
CA PRO A 57 -11.75 10.62 24.85
C PRO A 57 -11.81 12.02 25.44
N GLN A 58 -12.53 12.93 24.77
CA GLN A 58 -12.87 14.22 25.33
C GLN A 58 -13.72 13.95 26.58
N MET A 59 -13.09 13.96 27.76
CA MET A 59 -13.80 13.87 29.02
C MET A 59 -14.52 15.20 29.24
N ASN A 60 -15.84 15.18 29.04
CA ASN A 60 -16.77 16.17 29.59
C ASN A 60 -16.87 16.00 31.10
#